data_AF-A0A923MSK3-F1
#
_entry.id   AF-A0A923MSK3-F1
#
_cell.length_a   1.000
_cell.length_b   1.000
_cell.length_c   1.000
_cell.angle_alpha   90.00
_cell.angle_beta   90.00
_cell.angle_gamma   90.00
#
_symmetry.space_group_name_H-M   'P 1'
#
loop_
_entity.id
_entity.type
_entity.pdbx_description
1 polymer ?
#
loop_
_entity_poly.entity_id
_entity_poly.type
_entity_poly.pdbx_seq_one_letter_code
_entity_poly.pdbx_strand_id
1 'polypeptide(L)'
;MVHRPYRWRCFVCDKPNAASATSCASCGFPARASGAEIERARAAWRGGQGLRFADIAPSAAIAPSREKWSGWRMALAIGGAALLAISAYGWSGSLSWTRLALSLFACMFGALLLVVAFVANDRRTGSSGDPHAVAAH
;
A
#
# COMPACT_ATOMS: atom_id res chain seq x y z
N MET A 1 -30.46 -1.80 -29.93
CA MET A 1 -29.24 -1.10 -29.47
C MET A 1 -28.15 -2.15 -29.27
N VAL A 2 -27.05 -2.09 -30.01
CA VAL A 2 -25.96 -3.06 -29.90
C VAL A 2 -25.12 -2.69 -28.67
N HIS A 3 -25.23 -3.44 -27.58
CA HIS A 3 -24.30 -3.29 -26.46
C HIS A 3 -22.91 -3.71 -26.92
N ARG A 4 -22.01 -2.73 -27.10
CA ARG A 4 -20.59 -3.03 -27.28
C ARG A 4 -20.07 -3.56 -25.94
N PRO A 5 -19.54 -4.79 -25.88
CA PRO A 5 -18.97 -5.30 -24.64
C PRO A 5 -17.85 -4.38 -24.19
N TYR A 6 -17.79 -4.09 -22.89
CA TYR A 6 -16.72 -3.32 -22.26
C TYR A 6 -15.36 -3.90 -22.66
N ARG A 7 -14.38 -3.04 -22.91
CA ARG A 7 -13.01 -3.43 -23.25
C ARG A 7 -12.06 -2.65 -22.36
N TRP A 8 -11.14 -3.35 -21.70
CA TRP A 8 -10.09 -2.72 -20.91
C TRP A 8 -8.83 -2.54 -21.76
N ARG A 9 -8.02 -1.53 -21.44
CA ARG A 9 -6.75 -1.26 -22.14
C ARG A 9 -5.58 -1.75 -21.29
N CYS A 10 -4.60 -2.39 -21.93
CA CYS A 10 -3.41 -2.85 -21.22
C CYS A 10 -2.56 -1.67 -20.72
N PHE A 11 -2.20 -1.66 -19.44
CA PHE A 11 -1.39 -0.59 -18.84
C PHE A 11 0.05 -0.49 -19.35
N VAL A 12 0.51 -1.52 -20.10
CA VAL A 12 1.87 -1.64 -20.62
C VAL A 12 1.92 -1.36 -22.12
N CYS A 13 1.16 -2.11 -22.93
CA CYS A 13 1.19 -2.01 -24.39
C CYS A 13 0.02 -1.22 -25.00
N ASP A 14 -0.89 -0.71 -24.17
CA ASP A 14 -2.02 0.16 -24.54
C ASP A 14 -3.07 -0.44 -25.52
N LYS A 15 -2.94 -1.74 -25.80
CA LYS A 15 -3.88 -2.50 -26.66
C LYS A 15 -5.18 -2.85 -25.92
N PRO A 16 -6.32 -2.85 -26.63
CA PRO A 16 -7.62 -3.20 -26.07
C PRO A 16 -7.77 -4.72 -25.89
N ASN A 17 -8.40 -5.13 -24.79
CA ASN A 17 -8.69 -6.52 -24.44
C ASN A 17 -10.17 -6.68 -24.07
N ALA A 18 -10.69 -7.91 -24.16
CA ALA A 18 -12.07 -8.22 -23.79
C ALA A 18 -12.30 -8.06 -22.28
N ALA A 19 -13.51 -7.66 -21.85
CA ALA A 19 -13.86 -7.55 -20.43
C ALA A 19 -13.57 -8.82 -19.61
N SER A 20 -13.72 -10.00 -20.22
CA SER A 20 -13.48 -11.30 -19.57
C SER A 20 -12.01 -11.74 -19.56
N ALA A 21 -11.12 -11.04 -20.26
CA ALA A 21 -9.71 -11.42 -20.34
C ALA A 21 -8.99 -11.11 -19.02
N THR A 22 -8.34 -12.11 -18.43
CA THR A 22 -7.55 -12.00 -17.20
C THR A 22 -6.13 -11.49 -17.46
N SER A 23 -5.68 -11.55 -18.71
CA SER A 23 -4.38 -11.04 -19.17
C SER A 23 -4.49 -10.44 -20.57
N CYS A 24 -3.53 -9.60 -20.94
CA CYS A 24 -3.49 -8.96 -22.25
C CYS A 24 -3.14 -9.99 -23.32
N ALA A 25 -3.94 -10.06 -24.38
CA ALA A 25 -3.70 -11.00 -25.49
C ALA A 25 -2.42 -10.70 -26.28
N SER A 26 -1.90 -9.46 -26.20
CA SER A 26 -0.73 -9.04 -26.98
C SER A 26 0.59 -9.16 -26.24
N CYS A 27 0.62 -8.80 -24.97
CA CYS A 27 1.85 -8.86 -24.18
C CYS A 27 1.77 -9.85 -23.02
N GLY A 28 0.60 -10.33 -22.61
CA GLY A 28 0.45 -11.22 -21.46
C GLY A 28 0.30 -10.51 -20.11
N PHE A 29 0.34 -9.17 -20.05
CA PHE A 29 0.23 -8.43 -18.78
C PHE A 29 -1.15 -8.66 -18.11
N PRO A 30 -1.20 -8.97 -16.80
CA PRO A 30 -2.45 -9.27 -16.10
C PRO A 30 -3.39 -8.06 -16.05
N ALA A 31 -4.70 -8.31 -16.11
CA ALA A 31 -5.73 -7.27 -16.00
C ALA A 31 -5.77 -6.64 -14.59
N ARG A 32 -5.38 -7.42 -13.57
CA ARG A 32 -5.24 -6.98 -12.18
C ARG A 32 -3.76 -6.97 -11.80
N ALA A 33 -3.18 -5.79 -11.68
CA ALA A 33 -1.82 -5.56 -11.23
C ALA A 33 -1.78 -4.37 -10.27
N SER A 34 -0.84 -4.38 -9.34
CA SER A 34 -0.57 -3.23 -8.47
C SER A 34 0.10 -2.09 -9.27
N GLY A 35 0.02 -0.85 -8.75
CA GLY A 35 0.66 0.31 -9.38
C GLY A 35 2.17 0.10 -9.58
N ALA A 36 2.85 -0.46 -8.59
CA ALA A 36 4.29 -0.75 -8.64
C ALA A 36 4.67 -1.78 -9.73
N GLU A 37 3.81 -2.78 -9.98
CA GLU A 37 4.01 -3.76 -11.06
C GLU A 37 3.79 -3.13 -12.44
N ILE A 38 2.79 -2.25 -12.56
CA ILE A 38 2.51 -1.50 -13.80
C ILE A 38 3.71 -0.62 -14.17
N GLU A 39 4.25 0.12 -13.21
CA GLU A 39 5.41 1.01 -13.43
C GLU A 39 6.66 0.23 -13.87
N ARG A 40 6.98 -0.87 -13.16
CA ARG A 40 8.09 -1.76 -13.53
C ARG A 40 7.92 -2.34 -14.93
N ALA A 41 6.74 -2.87 -15.24
CA ALA A 41 6.48 -3.44 -16.56
C ALA A 41 6.54 -2.37 -17.67
N ARG A 42 6.07 -1.14 -17.41
CA ARG A 42 6.17 -0.03 -18.37
C ARG A 42 7.62 0.45 -18.55
N ALA A 43 8.44 0.41 -17.52
CA ALA A 43 9.87 0.72 -17.62
C ALA A 43 10.60 -0.34 -18.45
N ALA A 44 10.37 -1.63 -18.18
CA ALA A 44 10.94 -2.74 -18.95
C ALA A 44 10.51 -2.71 -20.43
N TRP A 45 9.23 -2.42 -20.70
CA TRP A 45 8.71 -2.29 -22.06
C TRP A 45 9.35 -1.14 -22.85
N ARG A 46 9.58 0.00 -22.20
CA ARG A 46 10.30 1.14 -22.80
C ARG A 46 11.78 0.82 -23.08
N GLY A 47 12.39 -0.06 -22.29
CA GLY A 47 13.77 -0.51 -22.47
C GLY A 47 13.97 -1.53 -23.61
N GLY A 48 12.93 -1.86 -24.38
CA GLY A 48 13.04 -2.78 -25.51
C GLY A 48 13.19 -4.26 -25.12
N GLN A 49 13.12 -4.58 -23.83
CA GLN A 49 13.06 -5.97 -23.37
C GLN A 49 11.64 -6.49 -23.60
N GLY A 50 11.48 -7.35 -24.61
CA GLY A 50 10.24 -8.06 -24.84
C GLY A 50 9.83 -8.80 -23.57
N LEU A 51 8.74 -8.36 -22.95
CA LEU A 51 8.25 -8.93 -21.70
C LEU A 51 7.78 -10.37 -21.94
N ARG A 52 8.63 -11.36 -21.63
CA ARG A 52 8.17 -12.74 -21.42
C ARG A 52 7.60 -12.81 -20.01
N PHE A 53 6.29 -12.68 -19.89
CA PHE A 53 5.59 -12.81 -18.60
C PHE A 53 5.71 -14.20 -17.95
N ALA A 54 6.23 -15.19 -18.68
CA ALA A 54 6.66 -16.45 -18.10
C ALA A 54 7.76 -16.26 -17.03
N ASP A 55 8.53 -15.17 -17.10
CA ASP A 55 9.59 -14.83 -16.15
C ASP A 55 9.09 -13.92 -15.01
N ILE A 56 7.88 -13.35 -15.14
CA ILE A 56 7.22 -12.59 -14.07
C ILE A 56 6.43 -13.59 -13.24
N ALA A 57 7.17 -14.42 -12.50
CA ALA A 57 6.60 -15.43 -11.62
C ALA A 57 5.56 -14.81 -10.65
N PRO A 58 4.35 -15.42 -10.60
CA PRO A 58 3.27 -15.21 -9.65
C PRO A 58 3.49 -14.82 -8.19
N SER A 59 4.68 -14.93 -7.62
CA SER A 59 4.70 -15.61 -6.30
C SER A 59 5.76 -15.16 -5.29
N ALA A 60 6.47 -14.04 -5.50
CA ALA A 60 7.47 -13.58 -4.52
C ALA A 60 7.25 -12.15 -3.98
N ALA A 61 6.31 -11.37 -4.54
CA ALA A 61 6.13 -9.96 -4.17
C ALA A 61 5.11 -9.71 -3.04
N ILE A 62 4.61 -10.76 -2.39
CA ILE A 62 4.07 -10.66 -1.02
C ILE A 62 5.12 -11.23 -0.05
N ALA A 63 6.39 -10.89 -0.24
CA ALA A 63 7.19 -10.65 0.95
C ALA A 63 6.51 -9.45 1.62
N PRO A 64 5.97 -9.57 2.86
CA PRO A 64 5.67 -8.35 3.59
C PRO A 64 6.99 -7.58 3.55
N SER A 65 6.96 -6.39 2.96
CA SER A 65 8.04 -5.45 3.14
C SER A 65 8.11 -5.25 4.64
N ARG A 66 8.97 -6.04 5.29
CA ARG A 66 9.55 -5.76 6.59
C ARG A 66 10.45 -4.56 6.35
N GLU A 67 9.85 -3.46 5.91
CA GLU A 67 10.39 -2.13 6.10
C GLU A 67 10.75 -2.14 7.57
N LYS A 68 12.05 -2.02 7.83
CA LYS A 68 12.62 -2.20 9.15
C LYS A 68 12.09 -1.03 9.97
N TRP A 69 10.92 -1.20 10.58
CA TRP A 69 10.27 -0.18 11.39
C TRP A 69 11.31 0.26 12.42
N SER A 70 11.66 1.55 12.42
CA SER A 70 12.63 2.04 13.39
C SER A 70 12.09 1.74 14.79
N GLY A 71 12.91 1.18 15.68
CA GLY A 71 12.45 0.59 16.93
C GLY A 71 11.53 1.49 17.77
N TRP A 72 11.70 2.81 17.71
CA TRP A 72 10.82 3.77 18.39
C TRP A 72 9.38 3.77 17.84
N ARG A 73 9.16 3.55 16.55
CA ARG A 73 7.82 3.47 15.94
C ARG A 73 7.09 2.20 16.36
N MET A 74 7.81 1.09 16.43
CA MET A 74 7.26 -0.17 16.93
C MET A 74 6.86 -0.02 18.40
N ALA A 75 7.67 0.66 19.21
CA ALA A 75 7.33 0.97 20.60
C ALA A 75 6.07 1.84 20.71
N LEU A 76 5.91 2.88 19.86
CA LEU A 76 4.71 3.72 19.85
C LEU A 76 3.45 2.95 19.44
N ALA A 77 3.53 2.12 18.40
CA ALA A 77 2.39 1.33 17.93
C ALA A 77 1.95 0.28 18.96
N ILE A 78 2.91 -0.41 19.58
CA ILE A 78 2.63 -1.38 20.65
C ILE A 78 2.03 -0.65 21.87
N GLY A 79 2.60 0.49 22.27
CA GLY A 79 2.09 1.30 23.38
C GLY A 79 0.66 1.79 23.14
N GLY A 80 0.36 2.31 21.95
CA GLY A 80 -0.99 2.75 21.57
C GLY A 80 -2.00 1.59 21.58
N ALA A 81 -1.63 0.43 21.04
CA ALA A 81 -2.50 -0.76 21.04
C ALA A 81 -2.77 -1.29 22.45
N ALA A 82 -1.75 -1.33 23.32
CA ALA A 82 -1.90 -1.76 24.70
C ALA A 82 -2.83 -0.83 25.50
N LEU A 83 -2.70 0.49 25.31
CA LEU A 83 -3.59 1.49 25.92
C LEU A 83 -5.06 1.31 25.50
N LEU A 84 -5.30 1.02 24.21
CA LEU A 84 -6.65 0.72 23.71
C LEU A 84 -7.23 -0.59 24.26
N ALA A 85 -6.38 -1.60 24.46
CA ALA A 85 -6.81 -2.86 25.06
C ALA A 85 -7.16 -2.69 26.56
N ILE A 86 -6.37 -1.92 27.30
CA ILE A 86 -6.62 -1.62 28.72
C ILE A 86 -7.90 -0.79 28.89
N SER A 87 -8.15 0.17 28.00
CA SER A 87 -9.37 0.99 28.06
C SER A 87 -10.64 0.17 27.81
N ALA A 88 -10.57 -0.86 26.96
CA ALA A 88 -11.67 -1.80 26.72
C ALA A 88 -11.90 -2.75 27.90
N TYR A 89 -10.83 -3.19 28.58
CA TYR A 89 -10.94 -4.12 29.71
C TYR A 89 -11.60 -3.49 30.96
N GLY A 90 -11.51 -2.17 31.12
CA GLY A 90 -12.10 -1.43 32.24
C GLY A 90 -13.64 -1.33 32.25
N TRP A 91 -14.33 -1.87 31.24
CA TRP A 91 -15.80 -1.72 31.10
C TRP A 91 -16.61 -2.68 32.00
N SER A 92 -16.00 -3.70 32.60
CA SER A 92 -16.75 -4.80 33.24
C SER A 92 -17.26 -4.57 34.67
N GLY A 93 -17.24 -3.35 35.23
CA GLY A 93 -17.81 -3.12 36.55
C GLY A 93 -17.89 -1.65 36.96
N SER A 94 -19.11 -1.20 37.29
CA SER A 94 -19.49 0.14 37.78
C SER A 94 -18.82 1.33 37.07
N LEU A 95 -19.59 2.01 36.21
CA LEU A 95 -19.20 3.27 35.57
C LEU A 95 -18.98 4.36 36.64
N SER A 96 -17.75 4.49 37.15
CA SER A 96 -17.34 5.73 37.80
C SER A 96 -16.95 6.74 36.72
N TRP A 97 -17.35 8.00 36.92
CA TRP A 97 -17.00 9.09 36.01
C TRP A 97 -15.48 9.20 35.78
N THR A 98 -14.71 8.90 36.83
CA THR A 98 -13.24 8.83 36.79
C THR A 98 -12.70 7.76 35.83
N ARG A 99 -13.32 6.57 35.79
CA ARG A 99 -12.92 5.50 34.86
C ARG A 99 -13.27 5.84 33.42
N LEU A 100 -14.41 6.49 33.21
CA LEU A 100 -14.84 6.93 31.88
C LEU A 100 -13.92 8.03 31.34
N ALA A 101 -13.58 9.03 32.17
CA ALA A 101 -12.63 10.09 31.81
C ALA A 101 -11.24 9.53 31.48
N LEU A 102 -10.74 8.58 32.30
CA LEU A 102 -9.44 7.95 32.07
C LEU A 102 -9.43 7.08 30.80
N SER A 103 -10.52 6.35 30.54
CA SER A 103 -10.68 5.53 29.33
C SER A 103 -10.71 6.38 28.05
N LEU A 104 -11.47 7.48 28.05
CA LEU A 104 -11.49 8.43 26.93
C LEU A 104 -10.12 9.05 26.68
N PHE A 105 -9.42 9.46 27.74
CA PHE A 105 -8.08 10.00 27.63
C PHE A 105 -7.09 8.97 27.06
N ALA A 106 -7.11 7.74 27.56
CA ALA A 106 -6.28 6.64 27.06
C ALA A 106 -6.59 6.33 25.58
N CYS A 107 -7.86 6.38 25.18
CA CYS A 107 -8.30 6.14 23.80
C CYS A 107 -7.81 7.23 22.85
N MET A 108 -8.00 8.50 23.23
CA MET A 108 -7.53 9.66 22.45
C MET A 108 -6.01 9.67 22.33
N PHE A 109 -5.30 9.40 23.42
CA PHE A 109 -3.85 9.35 23.43
C PHE A 109 -3.32 8.16 22.60
N GLY A 110 -3.93 6.98 22.73
CA GLY A 110 -3.58 5.80 21.92
C GLY A 110 -3.79 6.02 20.42
N ALA A 111 -4.91 6.65 20.03
CA ALA A 111 -5.19 7.01 18.65
C ALA A 111 -4.18 8.03 18.11
N LEU A 112 -3.82 9.04 18.91
CA LEU A 112 -2.81 10.03 18.53
C LEU A 112 -1.44 9.38 18.27
N LEU A 113 -1.00 8.46 19.14
CA LEU A 113 0.27 7.75 18.96
C LEU A 113 0.30 6.91 17.67
N LEU A 114 -0.82 6.26 17.34
CA LEU A 114 -0.96 5.53 16.08
C LEU A 114 -0.86 6.49 14.88
N VAL A 115 -1.60 7.59 14.90
CA VAL A 115 -1.54 8.60 13.83
C VAL A 115 -0.11 9.14 13.65
N VAL A 116 0.60 9.45 14.73
CA VAL A 116 2.01 9.89 14.66
C VAL A 116 2.92 8.82 14.08
N ALA A 117 2.74 7.55 14.46
CA ALA A 117 3.52 6.44 13.93
C ALA A 117 3.31 6.25 12.42
N PHE A 118 2.07 6.42 11.93
CA PHE A 118 1.72 6.22 10.51
C PHE A 118 2.01 7.46 9.64
N VAL A 119 1.64 8.67 10.06
CA VAL A 119 1.83 9.91 9.28
C VAL A 119 3.31 10.25 9.09
N ALA A 120 4.18 9.88 10.03
CA ALA A 120 5.61 10.07 9.87
C ALA A 120 6.22 9.17 8.77
N ASN A 121 5.49 8.15 8.28
CA ASN A 121 5.96 7.28 7.21
C ASN A 121 5.86 7.95 5.83
N ASP A 122 4.77 8.66 5.57
CA ASP A 122 4.49 9.27 4.26
C ASP A 122 5.46 10.40 3.91
N ARG A 123 6.05 11.08 4.91
CA ARG A 123 7.01 12.16 4.63
C ARG A 123 8.36 11.69 4.11
N ARG A 124 8.73 10.41 4.29
CA ARG A 124 10.03 9.89 3.79
C ARG A 124 9.92 9.34 2.37
N THR A 125 8.76 8.85 1.96
CA THR A 125 8.56 8.30 0.60
C THR A 125 8.47 9.40 -0.46
N GLY A 126 8.13 10.64 -0.09
CA GLY A 126 8.07 11.78 -1.01
C GLY A 126 9.38 12.56 -1.24
N SER A 127 10.47 12.27 -0.50
CA SER A 127 11.69 13.10 -0.52
C SER A 127 12.84 12.51 -1.35
N SER A 128 12.68 11.33 -1.96
CA SER A 128 13.69 10.76 -2.86
C SER A 128 13.46 11.17 -4.33
N GLY A 129 13.06 12.43 -4.56
CA GLY A 129 13.13 13.06 -5.87
C GLY A 129 14.57 13.48 -6.13
N ASP A 130 15.29 12.68 -6.90
CA ASP A 130 16.66 12.94 -7.36
C ASP A 130 16.83 14.34 -7.98
N PRO A 131 17.82 15.14 -7.54
CA PRO A 131 18.29 16.32 -8.28
C PRO A 131 19.27 15.99 -9.42
N HIS A 132 19.50 14.72 -9.75
CA HIS A 132 20.42 14.31 -10.82
C HIS A 132 19.70 14.04 -12.15
N ALA A 133 19.12 15.08 -12.76
CA ALA A 133 18.64 14.99 -14.14
C ALA A 133 18.66 16.32 -14.90
N VAL A 134 19.73 17.11 -14.81
CA VAL A 134 20.04 18.13 -15.85
C VAL A 134 21.56 18.28 -15.98
N ALA A 135 22.21 17.29 -16.60
CA ALA A 135 23.54 17.47 -17.20
C ALA A 135 23.78 16.33 -18.20
N ALA A 136 23.29 16.47 -19.43
CA ALA A 136 23.88 15.87 -20.63
C ALA A 136 23.05 16.22 -21.87
N HIS A 137 23.68 17.00 -22.75
CA HIS A 137 23.47 17.18 -24.20
C HIS A 137 22.20 17.88 -24.70
#